data_AF-A0A369JJL3-F1
#
_entry.id   AF-A0A369JJL3-F1
#
_cell.length_a   1.000
_cell.length_b   1.000
_cell.length_c   1.000
_cell.angle_alpha   90.00
_cell.angle_beta   90.00
_cell.angle_gamma   90.00
#
_symmetry.space_group_name_H-M   'P 1'
#
loop_
_entity.id
_entity.type
_entity.pdbx_description
1 polymer ?
#
loop_
_entity_poly.entity_id
_entity_poly.type
_entity_poly.pdbx_seq_one_letter_code
_entity_poly.pdbx_strand_id
1 'polypeptide(L)'
;MPLDVPNLHTPGRKLYYAFDVNRAWIVQYAETYWDDYMGTDVEEVEDDAKISSAIYMLITRTGVSNMTFGLGLPNDTSAANGTTTVTDGRVTVPLITVCSSRRGSYLCRPTQAQFDRLEGIVGRRAHWWIDAEPDY
;
A
#
# COMPACT_ATOMS: atom_id res chain seq x y z
N MET A 1 -0.76 12.45 -12.86
CA MET A 1 0.41 11.57 -12.75
C MET A 1 0.56 10.77 -14.05
N PRO A 2 1.56 11.09 -14.89
CA PRO A 2 1.99 10.20 -15.96
C PRO A 2 2.58 8.94 -15.33
N LEU A 3 2.15 7.77 -15.77
CA LEU A 3 2.59 6.49 -15.21
C LEU A 3 2.55 5.43 -16.30
N ASP A 4 3.70 4.97 -16.77
CA ASP A 4 3.71 3.89 -17.74
C ASP A 4 3.57 2.55 -17.04
N VAL A 5 2.65 1.72 -17.53
CA VAL A 5 2.45 0.35 -17.03
C VAL A 5 3.49 -0.55 -17.69
N PRO A 6 4.34 -1.25 -16.94
CA PRO A 6 5.32 -2.18 -17.48
C PRO A 6 4.65 -3.31 -18.27
N ASN A 7 5.21 -3.64 -19.43
CA ASN A 7 4.80 -4.81 -20.20
C ASN A 7 5.47 -6.08 -19.63
N LEU A 8 4.97 -6.54 -18.48
CA LEU A 8 5.43 -7.77 -17.83
C LEU A 8 4.46 -8.91 -18.11
N HIS A 9 4.97 -10.10 -18.43
CA HIS A 9 4.14 -11.28 -18.58
C HIS A 9 3.82 -11.88 -17.20
N THR A 10 2.66 -11.54 -16.65
CA THR A 10 2.20 -12.01 -15.34
C THR A 10 0.83 -12.71 -15.46
N PRO A 11 0.77 -13.97 -15.96
CA PRO A 11 -0.49 -14.69 -16.14
C PRO A 11 -1.34 -14.72 -14.86
N GLY A 12 -2.60 -14.28 -14.97
CA GLY A 12 -3.56 -14.28 -13.85
C GLY A 12 -3.24 -13.28 -12.73
N ARG A 13 -2.29 -12.34 -12.93
CA ARG A 13 -1.90 -11.37 -11.91
C ARG A 13 -1.92 -9.96 -12.47
N LYS A 14 -2.50 -9.04 -11.70
CA LYS A 14 -2.40 -7.59 -11.93
C LYS A 14 -1.07 -7.06 -11.37
N LEU A 15 -0.74 -5.84 -11.77
CA LEU A 15 0.34 -5.06 -11.17
C LEU A 15 -0.28 -4.00 -10.26
N TYR A 16 0.30 -3.77 -9.09
CA TYR A 16 -0.02 -2.62 -8.23
C TYR A 16 1.03 -1.55 -8.40
N TYR A 17 0.64 -0.30 -8.58
CA TYR A 17 1.53 0.82 -8.33
C TYR A 17 1.39 1.17 -6.85
N ALA A 18 2.45 0.96 -6.07
CA ALA A 18 2.36 0.92 -4.62
C ALA A 18 3.68 1.27 -3.93
N PHE A 19 3.58 1.60 -2.64
CA PHE A 19 4.71 1.71 -1.73
C PHE A 19 4.83 0.41 -0.94
N ASP A 20 6.02 -0.18 -0.90
CA ASP A 20 6.30 -1.25 0.05
C ASP A 20 6.44 -0.68 1.45
N VAL A 21 5.84 -1.32 2.45
CA VAL A 21 5.93 -0.88 3.84
C VAL A 21 6.16 -2.05 4.76
N ASN A 22 6.73 -1.77 5.93
CA ASN A 22 6.73 -2.73 7.02
C ASN A 22 5.36 -2.74 7.67
N ARG A 23 4.84 -3.93 8.05
CA ARG A 23 3.59 -4.03 8.82
C ARG A 23 3.65 -3.19 10.10
N ALA A 24 4.80 -3.20 10.79
CA ALA A 24 5.03 -2.36 11.96
C ALA A 24 4.94 -0.85 11.67
N TRP A 25 5.39 -0.39 10.49
CA TRP A 25 5.32 1.03 10.12
C TRP A 25 3.88 1.49 9.98
N ILE A 26 3.03 0.71 9.30
CA ILE A 26 1.63 1.10 9.07
C ILE A 26 0.79 0.99 10.35
N VAL A 27 1.09 0.03 11.23
CA VAL A 27 0.49 -0.07 12.57
C VAL A 27 0.88 1.15 13.41
N GLN A 28 2.16 1.47 13.48
CA GLN A 28 2.65 2.64 14.20
C GLN A 28 2.06 3.95 13.65
N TYR A 29 1.88 4.04 12.33
CA TYR A 29 1.20 5.18 11.73
C TYR A 29 -0.24 5.31 12.23
N ALA A 30 -0.99 4.19 12.30
CA ALA A 30 -2.35 4.19 12.85
C ALA A 30 -2.38 4.68 14.29
N GLU A 31 -1.49 4.15 15.14
CA GLU A 31 -1.38 4.51 16.56
C GLU A 31 -1.04 5.98 16.76
N THR A 32 -0.12 6.51 15.95
CA THR A 32 0.33 7.91 16.05
C THR A 32 -0.80 8.91 15.82
N TYR A 33 -1.73 8.58 14.92
CA TYR A 33 -2.83 9.48 14.54
C TYR A 33 -4.19 8.98 15.03
N TRP A 34 -4.23 8.02 15.95
CA TRP A 34 -5.49 7.37 16.30
C TRP A 34 -6.51 8.34 16.87
N ASP A 35 -6.09 9.16 17.84
CA ASP A 35 -6.94 10.12 18.53
C ASP A 35 -7.53 11.18 17.59
N ASP A 36 -6.77 11.57 16.56
CA ASP A 36 -7.21 12.57 15.57
C ASP A 36 -8.41 12.09 14.72
N TYR A 37 -8.64 10.77 14.64
CA TYR A 37 -9.60 10.17 13.72
C TYR A 37 -10.67 9.31 14.39
N MET A 38 -10.30 8.54 15.41
CA MET A 38 -11.16 7.50 15.97
C MET A 38 -11.78 7.90 17.30
N GLY A 39 -11.08 8.71 18.12
CA GLY A 39 -11.59 9.16 19.42
C GLY A 39 -11.88 8.04 20.42
N THR A 40 -11.28 6.85 20.21
CA THR A 40 -11.36 5.68 21.09
C THR A 40 -9.97 5.21 21.49
N ASP A 41 -9.87 4.32 22.48
CA ASP A 41 -8.60 3.69 22.81
C ASP A 41 -8.09 2.80 21.65
N VAL A 42 -6.77 2.79 21.45
CA VAL A 42 -6.06 2.06 20.40
C VAL A 42 -5.41 0.78 20.91
N GLU A 43 -5.19 0.65 22.23
CA GLU A 43 -4.40 -0.46 22.80
C GLU A 43 -5.05 -1.83 22.57
N GLU A 44 -6.38 -1.90 22.61
CA GLU A 44 -7.14 -3.15 22.44
C GLU A 44 -7.43 -3.51 20.98
N VAL A 45 -7.01 -2.67 20.03
CA VAL A 45 -7.32 -2.86 18.60
C VAL A 45 -6.32 -3.81 17.95
N GLU A 46 -6.82 -4.83 17.26
CA GLU A 46 -5.97 -5.76 16.50
C GLU A 46 -5.23 -5.07 15.35
N ASP A 47 -4.02 -5.53 15.03
CA ASP A 47 -3.17 -4.96 13.99
C ASP A 47 -3.86 -4.80 12.62
N ASP A 48 -4.70 -5.76 12.22
CA ASP A 48 -5.39 -5.69 10.92
C ASP A 48 -6.45 -4.58 10.89
N ALA A 49 -7.09 -4.32 12.02
CA ALA A 49 -7.98 -3.17 12.18
C ALA A 49 -7.18 -1.85 12.22
N LYS A 50 -6.00 -1.84 12.85
CA LYS A 50 -5.07 -0.69 12.80
C LYS A 50 -4.60 -0.40 11.38
N ILE A 51 -4.26 -1.42 10.60
CA ILE A 51 -3.86 -1.30 9.18
C ILE A 51 -4.99 -0.69 8.36
N SER A 52 -6.22 -1.22 8.50
CA SER A 52 -7.40 -0.70 7.81
C SER A 52 -7.65 0.77 8.17
N SER A 53 -7.48 1.12 9.44
CA SER A 53 -7.61 2.48 9.96
C SER A 53 -6.51 3.41 9.40
N ALA A 54 -5.26 2.95 9.33
CA ALA A 54 -4.16 3.70 8.74
C ALA A 54 -4.42 4.02 7.26
N ILE A 55 -4.96 3.07 6.49
CA ILE A 55 -5.37 3.32 5.10
C ILE A 55 -6.44 4.42 5.06
N TYR A 56 -7.46 4.35 5.90
CA TYR A 56 -8.50 5.39 6.00
C TYR A 56 -7.91 6.78 6.35
N MET A 57 -7.00 6.84 7.32
CA MET A 57 -6.31 8.08 7.71
C MET A 57 -5.48 8.65 6.55
N LEU A 58 -4.73 7.79 5.84
CA LEU A 58 -3.96 8.19 4.66
C LEU A 58 -4.88 8.72 3.56
N ILE A 59 -6.03 8.08 3.31
CA ILE A 59 -7.03 8.55 2.33
C ILE A 59 -7.47 9.96 2.70
N THR A 60 -7.79 10.18 3.98
CA THR A 60 -8.28 11.48 4.47
C THR A 60 -7.22 12.58 4.38
N ARG A 61 -5.96 12.29 4.72
CA ARG A 61 -4.86 13.29 4.68
C ARG A 61 -4.40 13.62 3.27
N THR A 62 -4.41 12.64 2.37
CA THR A 62 -3.83 12.79 1.03
C THR A 62 -4.87 13.14 -0.02
N GLY A 63 -6.12 12.69 0.18
CA GLY A 63 -7.21 12.73 -0.79
C GLY A 63 -7.14 11.63 -1.85
N VAL A 64 -6.24 10.65 -1.74
CA VAL A 64 -6.18 9.50 -2.66
C VAL A 64 -7.30 8.54 -2.29
N SER A 65 -8.36 8.43 -3.10
CA SER A 65 -9.59 7.72 -2.73
C SER A 65 -9.57 6.20 -2.90
N ASN A 66 -8.64 5.66 -3.70
CA ASN A 66 -8.62 4.24 -4.08
C ASN A 66 -7.45 3.47 -3.46
N MET A 67 -6.96 3.92 -2.30
CA MET A 67 -5.89 3.20 -1.60
C MET A 67 -6.41 1.94 -0.94
N THR A 68 -5.63 0.87 -1.02
CA THR A 68 -5.88 -0.35 -0.27
C THR A 68 -4.58 -0.87 0.32
N PHE A 69 -4.69 -1.72 1.32
CA PHE A 69 -3.60 -2.60 1.71
C PHE A 69 -3.58 -3.81 0.76
N GLY A 70 -2.41 -4.21 0.29
CA GLY A 70 -2.23 -5.34 -0.62
C GLY A 70 -0.94 -6.09 -0.38
N LEU A 71 -0.74 -7.18 -1.11
CA LEU A 71 0.45 -8.01 -1.02
C LEU A 71 1.15 -8.11 -2.38
N GLY A 72 2.46 -7.87 -2.39
CA GLY A 72 3.32 -7.99 -3.56
C GLY A 72 4.25 -9.21 -3.50
N LEU A 73 4.69 -9.68 -4.65
CA LEU A 73 5.82 -10.59 -4.75
C LEU A 73 7.13 -9.85 -4.37
N PRO A 74 8.03 -10.49 -3.61
CA PRO A 74 9.34 -9.91 -3.28
C PRO A 74 10.19 -9.63 -4.51
N ASN A 75 11.00 -8.57 -4.44
CA ASN A 75 11.98 -8.21 -5.45
C ASN A 75 13.21 -7.53 -4.80
N ASP A 76 14.15 -7.06 -5.61
CA ASP A 76 15.36 -6.38 -5.13
C ASP A 76 15.04 -5.11 -4.33
N THR A 77 13.95 -4.40 -4.66
CA THR A 77 13.52 -3.20 -3.93
C THR A 77 13.05 -3.56 -2.52
N SER A 78 12.20 -4.58 -2.35
CA SER A 78 11.75 -4.98 -1.01
C SER A 78 12.87 -5.58 -0.17
N ALA A 79 13.83 -6.27 -0.81
CA ALA A 79 15.03 -6.75 -0.15
C ALA A 79 15.90 -5.59 0.35
N ALA A 80 16.14 -4.57 -0.48
CA ALA A 80 16.92 -3.39 -0.11
C ALA A 80 16.24 -2.57 1.01
N ASN A 81 14.91 -2.48 0.98
CA ASN A 81 14.13 -1.74 1.98
C ASN A 81 13.82 -2.54 3.25
N GLY A 82 14.12 -3.85 3.26
CA GLY A 82 13.82 -4.74 4.38
C GLY A 82 12.32 -4.91 4.65
N THR A 83 11.47 -4.85 3.61
CA THR A 83 9.99 -4.90 3.71
C THR A 83 9.38 -6.27 3.48
N THR A 84 10.21 -7.26 3.19
CA THR A 84 9.76 -8.64 3.01
C THR A 84 9.24 -9.23 4.32
N THR A 85 8.06 -9.86 4.27
CA THR A 85 7.43 -10.54 5.40
C THR A 85 7.22 -12.02 5.07
N VAL A 86 7.29 -12.87 6.11
CA VAL A 86 6.94 -14.29 6.00
C VAL A 86 5.67 -14.54 6.80
N THR A 87 4.61 -14.97 6.13
CA THR A 87 3.32 -15.34 6.74
C THR A 87 2.92 -16.71 6.22
N ASP A 88 2.65 -17.67 7.11
CA ASP A 88 2.26 -19.05 6.77
C ASP A 88 3.20 -19.72 5.75
N GLY A 89 4.51 -19.49 5.89
CA GLY A 89 5.54 -20.03 5.00
C GLY A 89 5.59 -19.37 3.61
N ARG A 90 4.78 -18.33 3.35
CA ARG A 90 4.81 -17.53 2.12
C ARG A 90 5.57 -16.24 2.34
N VAL A 91 6.45 -15.92 1.40
CA VAL A 91 7.23 -14.68 1.40
C VAL A 91 6.50 -13.64 0.55
N THR A 92 6.08 -12.55 1.18
CA THR A 92 5.31 -11.46 0.54
C THR A 92 5.85 -10.10 0.94
N VAL A 93 5.37 -9.05 0.29
CA VAL A 93 5.68 -7.66 0.62
C VAL A 93 4.38 -6.92 0.92
N PRO A 94 4.21 -6.34 2.11
CA PRO A 94 3.05 -5.50 2.41
C PRO A 94 3.10 -4.20 1.58
N LEU A 95 1.99 -3.86 0.95
CA LEU A 95 1.88 -2.74 0.03
C LEU A 95 0.77 -1.77 0.45
N ILE A 96 1.05 -0.47 0.35
CA ILE A 96 0.02 0.56 0.24
C ILE A 96 -0.21 0.81 -1.24
N THR A 97 -1.28 0.24 -1.78
CA THR A 97 -1.60 0.33 -3.20
C THR A 97 -2.22 1.68 -3.53
N VAL A 98 -1.81 2.26 -4.66
CA VAL A 98 -2.33 3.55 -5.16
C VAL A 98 -3.28 3.34 -6.32
N CYS A 99 -2.89 2.45 -7.24
CA CYS A 99 -3.73 1.96 -8.33
C CYS A 99 -3.17 0.61 -8.82
N SER A 100 -3.82 0.02 -9.82
CA SER A 100 -3.36 -1.20 -10.47
C SER A 100 -3.36 -1.07 -11.99
N SER A 101 -2.73 -2.03 -12.66
CA SER A 101 -2.74 -2.13 -14.14
C SER A 101 -4.12 -2.43 -14.72
N ARG A 102 -5.12 -2.75 -13.90
CA ARG A 102 -6.50 -2.93 -14.34
C ARG A 102 -7.11 -1.58 -14.73
N ARG A 103 -7.74 -1.54 -15.91
CA ARG A 103 -8.28 -0.31 -16.53
C ARG A 103 -9.05 0.59 -15.56
N GLY A 104 -10.00 0.03 -14.80
CA GLY A 104 -10.82 0.83 -13.87
C GLY A 104 -9.98 1.52 -12.78
N SER A 105 -9.12 0.76 -12.12
CA SER A 105 -8.22 1.28 -11.08
C SER A 105 -7.20 2.26 -11.65
N TYR A 106 -6.62 1.96 -12.82
CA TYR A 106 -5.64 2.80 -13.49
C TYR A 106 -6.21 4.17 -13.90
N LEU A 107 -7.46 4.21 -14.39
CA LEU A 107 -8.14 5.45 -14.76
C LEU A 107 -8.53 6.29 -13.54
N CYS A 108 -8.75 5.66 -12.39
CA CYS A 108 -9.04 6.33 -11.12
C CYS A 108 -7.79 6.60 -10.26
N ARG A 109 -6.60 6.61 -10.88
CA ARG A 109 -5.34 6.96 -10.20
C ARG A 109 -5.37 8.40 -9.68
N PRO A 110 -4.61 8.73 -8.61
CA PRO A 110 -4.60 10.06 -8.04
C PRO A 110 -4.03 11.13 -8.98
N THR A 111 -4.36 12.38 -8.68
CA THR A 111 -3.66 13.55 -9.21
C THR A 111 -2.20 13.57 -8.73
N GLN A 112 -1.34 14.33 -9.41
CA GLN A 112 0.06 14.45 -9.01
C GLN A 112 0.19 14.99 -7.57
N ALA A 113 -0.53 16.05 -7.24
CA ALA A 113 -0.49 16.66 -5.91
C ALA A 113 -0.97 15.72 -4.78
N GLN A 114 -1.96 14.86 -5.04
CA GLN A 114 -2.39 13.84 -4.07
C GLN A 114 -1.30 12.76 -3.88
N PHE A 115 -0.68 12.32 -4.98
CA PHE A 115 0.40 11.36 -4.94
C PHE A 115 1.63 11.91 -4.21
N ASP A 116 2.04 13.15 -4.48
CA ASP A 116 3.21 13.78 -3.85
C ASP A 116 3.03 13.91 -2.33
N ARG A 117 1.80 14.23 -1.87
CA ARG A 117 1.48 14.22 -0.43
C ARG A 117 1.63 12.84 0.19
N LEU A 118 1.15 11.80 -0.50
CA LEU A 118 1.27 10.44 -0.03
C LEU A 118 2.74 10.00 0.01
N GLU A 119 3.50 10.25 -1.06
CA GLU A 119 4.93 9.96 -1.14
C GLU A 119 5.72 10.66 -0.01
N GLY A 120 5.39 11.92 0.29
CA GLY A 120 5.98 12.66 1.40
C GLY A 120 5.68 12.07 2.78
N ILE A 121 4.51 11.44 2.97
CA ILE A 121 4.16 10.76 4.23
C ILE A 121 4.87 9.41 4.36
N VAL A 122 4.89 8.60 3.30
CA VAL A 122 5.52 7.27 3.35
C VAL A 122 7.05 7.38 3.34
N GLY A 123 7.61 8.46 2.79
CA GLY A 123 9.03 8.76 2.79
C GLY A 123 9.85 7.89 1.84
N ARG A 124 9.20 7.24 0.87
CA ARG A 124 9.82 6.37 -0.15
C ARG A 124 9.07 6.46 -1.46
N ARG A 125 9.69 6.04 -2.56
CA ARG A 125 9.07 6.05 -3.88
C ARG A 125 8.16 4.84 -4.09
N ALA A 126 7.08 5.06 -4.85
CA ALA A 126 6.25 3.96 -5.32
C ALA A 126 6.87 3.25 -6.52
N HIS A 127 6.58 1.97 -6.66
CA HIS A 127 7.01 1.13 -7.76
C HIS A 127 5.85 0.25 -8.26
N TRP A 128 6.05 -0.39 -9.41
CA TRP A 128 5.14 -1.44 -9.87
C TRP A 128 5.50 -2.77 -9.20
N TRP A 129 4.52 -3.37 -8.57
CA TRP A 129 4.60 -4.64 -7.86
C TRP A 129 3.72 -5.68 -8.54
N ILE A 130 4.18 -6.92 -8.61
CA ILE A 130 3.35 -8.05 -9.06
C ILE A 130 2.48 -8.47 -7.88
N ASP A 131 1.18 -8.61 -8.08
CA ASP A 131 0.27 -9.11 -7.05
C ASP A 131 0.71 -10.50 -6.56
N ALA A 132 0.81 -10.68 -5.24
CA ALA A 132 1.10 -11.97 -4.62
C ALA A 132 -0.08 -12.94 -4.70
N GLU A 133 -1.29 -12.44 -4.86
CA GLU A 133 -2.53 -13.21 -4.93
C GLU A 133 -3.04 -13.21 -6.38
N PRO A 134 -3.01 -14.35 -7.10
CA PRO A 134 -3.56 -14.41 -8.45
C PRO A 134 -5.08 -14.31 -8.39
N ASP A 135 -5.65 -13.62 -9.37
CA ASP A 135 -7.10 -13.58 -9.58
C ASP A 135 -7.51 -14.93 -10.21
N TYR A 136 -8.11 -15.82 -9.42
CA TYR A 136 -8.72 -17.07 -9.91
C TYR A 136 -10.12 -16.85 -10.45
#